data_AF-A0A2D6R2B1-F1
#
_entry.id   AF-A0A2D6R2B1-F1
#
_cell.length_a   1.000
_cell.length_b   1.000
_cell.length_c   1.000
_cell.angle_alpha   90.00
_cell.angle_beta   90.00
_cell.angle_gamma   90.00
#
_symmetry.space_group_name_H-M   'P 1'
#
loop_
_entity.id
_entity.type
_entity.pdbx_description
1 polymer ?
#
loop_
_entity_poly.entity_id
_entity_poly.type
_entity_poly.pdbx_seq_one_letter_code
_entity_poly.pdbx_strand_id
1 'polypeptide(L)'
;MAYQAAAGQAREPFEWRAMEGLPCGCVAVAYEARGLGLVLVNVEAKGPLCGATDHQIGRTLTVGEPADLAPAADRELGSRSIEPPDIVSA
;
A
#
# COMPACT_ATOMS: atom_id res chain seq x y z
N MET A 1 18.58 22.69 0.39
CA MET A 1 17.11 22.72 0.22
C MET A 1 16.52 22.30 1.55
N ALA A 2 16.07 23.25 2.38
CA ALA A 2 15.44 22.95 3.67
C ALA A 2 13.95 22.74 3.43
N TYR A 3 13.43 21.57 3.79
CA TYR A 3 11.99 21.31 3.77
C TYR A 3 11.37 22.03 4.97
N GLN A 4 10.41 22.92 4.72
CA GLN A 4 9.70 23.62 5.79
C GLN A 4 8.36 22.91 5.98
N ALA A 5 8.18 22.21 7.10
CA ALA A 5 6.91 21.60 7.44
C ALA A 5 5.92 22.72 7.80
N ALA A 6 4.94 22.96 6.94
CA ALA A 6 3.83 23.85 7.25
C ALA A 6 2.95 23.19 8.31
N ALA A 7 2.86 23.79 9.50
CA ALA A 7 2.00 23.33 10.58
C ALA A 7 0.53 23.60 10.26
N GLY A 8 -0.09 22.70 9.48
CA GLY A 8 -1.55 22.53 9.48
C GLY A 8 -2.00 21.86 10.77
N GLN A 9 -3.26 22.08 11.18
CA GLN A 9 -3.84 21.52 12.41
C GLN A 9 -3.55 20.01 12.52
N ALA A 10 -2.78 19.62 13.53
CA ALA A 10 -2.26 18.27 13.71
C ALA A 10 -3.38 17.26 14.02
N ARG A 11 -4.04 16.76 12.98
CA ARG A 11 -4.47 15.36 12.97
C ARG A 11 -3.20 14.55 12.83
N GLU A 12 -3.05 13.46 13.60
CA GLU A 12 -1.92 12.53 13.46
C GLU A 12 -1.70 12.28 11.95
N PRO A 13 -0.55 12.71 11.39
CA PRO A 13 -0.39 12.80 9.93
C PRO A 13 -0.44 11.43 9.25
N PHE A 14 -0.34 10.35 10.05
CA PHE A 14 -0.35 8.97 9.63
C PHE A 14 -1.27 8.16 10.54
N GLU A 15 -2.26 7.49 9.94
CA GLU A 15 -3.14 6.55 10.64
C GLU A 15 -2.71 5.11 10.33
N TRP A 16 -2.58 4.25 11.35
CA TRP A 16 -2.32 2.83 11.16
C TRP A 16 -3.46 2.16 10.37
N ARG A 17 -3.12 1.32 9.38
CA ARG A 17 -4.09 0.60 8.54
C ARG A 17 -4.03 -0.90 8.71
N ALA A 18 -2.84 -1.46 8.57
CA ALA A 18 -2.64 -2.90 8.54
C ALA A 18 -1.21 -3.24 8.97
N MET A 19 -1.03 -4.50 9.37
CA MET A 19 0.24 -5.10 9.74
C MET A 19 0.38 -6.42 9.00
N GLU A 20 1.58 -6.70 8.51
CA GLU A 20 1.92 -7.95 7.85
C GLU A 20 3.27 -8.49 8.36
N GLY A 21 3.33 -9.80 8.58
CA GLY A 21 4.58 -10.51 8.83
C GLY A 21 5.22 -10.89 7.49
N LEU A 22 6.44 -10.42 7.24
CA LEU A 22 7.21 -10.78 6.05
C LEU A 22 7.85 -12.18 6.21
N PRO A 23 8.14 -12.90 5.12
CA PRO A 23 8.73 -14.24 5.17
C PRO A 23 10.07 -14.34 5.91
N CYS A 24 10.82 -13.24 6.00
CA CYS A 24 12.08 -13.16 6.75
C CYS A 24 11.90 -12.90 8.26
N GLY A 25 10.65 -12.83 8.74
CA GLY A 25 10.28 -12.54 10.13
C GLY A 25 10.21 -11.05 10.48
N CYS A 26 10.41 -10.14 9.51
CA CYS A 26 10.17 -8.72 9.73
C CYS A 26 8.69 -8.42 9.86
N VAL A 27 8.34 -7.33 10.54
CA VAL A 27 6.96 -6.82 10.58
C VAL A 27 6.90 -5.53 9.78
N ALA A 28 6.05 -5.52 8.77
CA ALA A 28 5.72 -4.34 7.98
C ALA A 28 4.36 -3.78 8.42
N VAL A 29 4.23 -2.46 8.40
CA VAL A 29 3.02 -1.75 8.79
C VAL A 29 2.67 -0.74 7.72
N ALA A 30 1.41 -0.77 7.29
CA ALA A 30 0.83 0.22 6.40
C ALA A 30 0.25 1.38 7.22
N TYR A 31 0.64 2.60 6.86
CA TYR A 31 0.13 3.85 7.41
C TYR A 31 -0.51 4.67 6.30
N GLU A 32 -1.69 5.23 6.55
CA GLU A 32 -2.34 6.16 5.62
C GLU A 32 -2.11 7.61 6.04
N ALA A 33 -1.53 8.38 5.13
CA ALA A 33 -1.42 9.82 5.22
C ALA A 33 -2.65 10.47 4.59
N ARG A 34 -3.79 10.47 5.31
CA ARG A 34 -5.09 10.92 4.77
C ARG A 34 -5.05 12.32 4.15
N GLY A 35 -4.27 13.23 4.74
CA GLY A 35 -4.13 14.61 4.23
C GLY A 35 -3.40 14.69 2.88
N LEU A 36 -2.71 13.63 2.47
CA LEU A 36 -1.94 13.53 1.24
C LEU A 36 -2.52 12.51 0.25
N GLY A 37 -3.50 11.69 0.68
CA GLY A 37 -4.04 10.60 -0.14
C GLY A 37 -3.01 9.51 -0.43
N LEU A 38 -2.05 9.28 0.48
CA LEU A 38 -0.97 8.31 0.29
C LEU A 38 -1.00 7.22 1.37
N VAL A 39 -0.44 6.07 1.04
CA VAL A 39 -0.12 4.99 1.98
C VAL A 39 1.38 4.71 1.95
N LEU A 40 1.93 4.49 3.14
CA LEU A 40 3.33 4.16 3.39
C LEU A 40 3.42 2.77 3.99
N VAL A 41 4.33 1.94 3.52
CA VAL A 41 4.65 0.66 4.15
C VAL A 41 6.01 0.77 4.81
N ASN A 42 6.06 0.67 6.14
CA ASN A 42 7.28 0.77 6.94
C ASN A 42 7.62 -0.55 7.62
N VAL A 43 8.90 -0.83 7.80
CA VAL A 43 9.34 -1.92 8.69
C VAL A 43 9.35 -1.42 10.12
N GLU A 44 8.48 -1.96 10.97
CA GLU A 44 8.38 -1.58 12.39
C GLU A 44 9.14 -2.56 13.30
N ALA A 45 9.44 -3.78 12.82
CA ALA A 45 10.29 -4.72 13.53
C ALA A 45 11.19 -5.54 12.60
N LYS A 46 12.45 -5.74 13.02
CA LYS A 46 13.42 -6.58 12.31
C LYS A 46 13.26 -8.04 12.70
N GLY A 47 13.15 -8.92 11.70
CA GLY A 47 13.08 -10.36 11.91
C GLY A 47 14.45 -10.99 12.18
N PRO A 48 14.49 -12.11 12.94
CA PRO A 48 15.73 -12.79 13.31
C PRO A 48 16.45 -13.44 12.12
N LEU A 49 15.73 -13.72 11.04
CA LEU A 49 16.27 -14.35 9.83
C LEU A 49 16.57 -13.33 8.72
N CYS A 50 16.36 -12.04 8.97
CA CYS A 50 16.35 -11.05 7.90
C CYS A 50 17.75 -10.53 7.55
N GLY A 51 18.30 -10.96 6.41
CA GLY A 51 19.55 -10.44 5.84
C GLY A 51 19.41 -9.21 4.94
N ALA A 52 18.18 -8.81 4.57
CA ALA A 52 17.93 -7.67 3.70
C ALA A 52 18.35 -6.34 4.37
N THR A 53 19.11 -5.51 3.65
CA THR A 53 19.70 -4.26 4.16
C THR A 53 18.71 -3.10 4.20
N ASP A 54 17.65 -3.17 3.40
CA ASP A 54 16.53 -2.23 3.31
C ASP A 54 15.44 -2.48 4.37
N HIS A 55 15.37 -3.69 4.94
CA HIS A 55 14.50 -3.98 6.07
C HIS A 55 15.14 -3.48 7.38
N GLN A 56 15.12 -2.18 7.61
CA GLN A 56 15.56 -1.56 8.87
C GLN A 56 14.35 -1.00 9.62
N ILE A 57 14.38 -1.01 10.95
CA ILE A 57 13.30 -0.44 11.76
C ILE A 57 13.14 1.05 11.40
N GLY A 58 11.89 1.47 11.14
CA GLY A 58 11.54 2.81 10.69
C GLY A 58 11.78 3.07 9.20
N ARG A 59 12.23 2.08 8.41
CA ARG A 59 12.46 2.25 6.98
C ARG A 59 11.17 2.05 6.18
N THR A 60 10.87 3.01 5.31
CA THR A 60 9.80 2.90 4.31
C THR A 60 10.25 2.04 3.14
N LEU A 61 9.50 0.98 2.87
CA LEU A 61 9.67 0.06 1.73
C LEU A 61 8.89 0.55 0.50
N THR A 62 7.71 1.15 0.72
CA THR A 62 6.82 1.56 -0.36
C THR A 62 6.06 2.83 0.01
N VAL A 63 5.84 3.67 -0.99
CA VAL A 63 4.96 4.84 -0.97
C VAL A 63 4.08 4.74 -2.20
N GLY A 64 2.76 4.83 -2.04
CA GLY A 64 1.83 4.73 -3.16
C GLY A 64 0.45 5.26 -2.81
N GLU A 65 -0.48 5.11 -3.75
CA GLU A 65 -1.88 5.41 -3.49
C GLU A 65 -2.53 4.25 -2.70
N PRO A 66 -3.58 4.50 -1.90
CA PRO A 66 -4.29 3.45 -1.17
C PRO A 66 -4.75 2.29 -2.07
N ALA A 67 -5.11 2.57 -3.32
CA ALA A 67 -5.56 1.57 -4.30
C ALA A 67 -4.43 0.62 -4.77
N ASP A 68 -3.17 1.08 -4.74
CA ASP A 68 -2.02 0.26 -5.17
C ASP A 68 -1.67 -0.82 -4.14
N LEU A 69 -2.04 -0.59 -2.89
CA LEU A 69 -1.71 -1.43 -1.74
C LEU A 69 -2.92 -2.19 -1.19
N ALA A 70 -4.09 -2.05 -1.84
CA ALA A 70 -5.23 -2.90 -1.56
C ALA A 70 -4.86 -4.36 -1.84
N PRO A 71 -5.24 -5.32 -0.97
CA PRO A 71 -5.07 -6.73 -1.26
C PRO A 71 -5.78 -7.02 -2.61
N ALA A 72 -5.17 -7.86 -3.45
CA ALA A 72 -5.64 -8.17 -4.81
C ALA A 72 -7.01 -8.92 -4.87
N ALA A 73 -7.84 -8.80 -3.84
CA ALA A 73 -9.08 -9.55 -3.64
C ALA A 73 -10.32 -8.90 -4.28
N ASP A 74 -10.20 -7.78 -5.00
CA ASP A 74 -11.33 -7.10 -5.65
C ASP A 74 -11.07 -6.69 -7.12
N ARG A 75 -9.96 -7.12 -7.73
CA ARG A 75 -9.78 -7.05 -9.19
C ARG A 75 -10.65 -8.10 -9.89
N GLU A 76 -11.97 -8.05 -9.71
CA GLU A 76 -12.88 -8.57 -10.72
C GLU A 76 -12.72 -7.70 -11.97
N LEU A 77 -12.01 -8.28 -12.93
CA LEU A 77 -11.86 -7.81 -14.29
C LEU A 77 -13.22 -7.35 -14.80
N GLY A 78 -13.37 -6.05 -15.01
CA GLY A 78 -14.55 -5.44 -15.61
C GLY A 78 -15.09 -6.31 -16.74
N SER A 79 -16.36 -6.65 -16.60
CA SER A 79 -17.22 -7.35 -17.56
C SER A 79 -16.87 -6.99 -19.00
N ARG A 80 -16.13 -7.87 -19.66
CA ARG A 80 -16.12 -7.91 -21.13
C ARG A 80 -17.41 -8.62 -21.52
N SER A 81 -18.49 -7.87 -21.72
CA SER A 81 -19.66 -8.40 -22.44
C SER A 81 -19.18 -8.81 -23.84
N ILE A 82 -19.01 -10.11 -24.04
CA ILE A 82 -18.92 -10.69 -25.37
C ILE A 82 -20.37 -10.67 -25.87
N GLU A 83 -20.73 -9.67 -26.67
CA GLU A 83 -21.98 -9.74 -27.42
C GLU A 83 -21.92 -10.97 -28.35
N PRO A 84 -22.94 -11.85 -28.34
CA PRO A 84 -22.98 -12.97 -29.27
C PRO A 84 -23.09 -12.42 -30.71
N PRO A 85 -22.42 -13.04 -31.70
CA PRO A 85 -22.57 -12.61 -33.08
C PRO A 85 -24.02 -12.83 -33.52
N ASP A 86 -24.64 -11.77 -34.05
CA ASP A 86 -25.94 -11.83 -34.72
C ASP A 86 -25.93 -12.92 -35.80
N ILE A 87 -26.62 -14.02 -35.52
CA ILE A 87 -26.93 -15.05 -36.52
C ILE A 87 -27.97 -14.46 -37.47
N VAL A 88 -27.49 -13.89 -38.58
CA VAL A 88 -28.32 -13.52 -39.73
C VAL A 88 -28.99 -14.78 -40.26
N SER A 89 -30.31 -14.85 -40.08
CA SER A 89 -31.16 -15.84 -40.74
C SER A 89 -31.33 -15.46 -42.21
N ALA A 90 -31.05 -16.40 -43.11
CA ALA A 90 -31.45 -16.38 -44.52
C ALA A 90 -31.80 -17.80 -44.97
#